data_AF-A0A9D9NRG1-F1
#
_entry.id   AF-A0A9D9NRG1-F1
#
_cell.length_a   1.000
_cell.length_b   1.000
_cell.length_c   1.000
_cell.angle_alpha   90.00
_cell.angle_beta   90.00
_cell.angle_gamma   90.00
#
_symmetry.space_group_name_H-M   'P 1'
#
loop_
_entity.id
_entity.type
_entity.pdbx_description
1 polymer ?
#
loop_
_entity_poly.entity_id
_entity_poly.type
_entity_poly.pdbx_seq_one_letter_code
_entity_poly.pdbx_strand_id
1 'polypeptide(L)'
;MINMNEVFETIDMVEKENLDVRTITMGISLLDCADSDVDAVCSKIRAKIMKYAGRLAGTAEDIAREFGVPIVNKRISITPISIVGASCCKSTEDYLKIARTLDNTATEIGVNFLGGFSAIVSKGMTASDRLLIESIPDVLACTRTLCCSVNVGSTKTGINMDAVRLMGKTIKKTATKTADRDSSGCVKLVVLCNAPDDNPFMAGAFHGITEADAIINVGVSGPGVVKYALEKVRGKSFEVLCETIKKTAFKITRVGQAVAQEASKRLGVPFGIID
;
A
#
# COMPACT_ATOMS: atom_id res chain seq x y z
N MET A 1 -9.28 -26.41 4.01
CA MET A 1 -10.54 -26.82 3.34
C MET A 1 -11.62 -25.99 3.98
N ILE A 2 -12.25 -25.07 3.24
CA ILE A 2 -13.29 -24.16 3.76
C ILE A 2 -14.57 -24.97 3.98
N ASN A 3 -15.21 -24.85 5.13
CA ASN A 3 -16.44 -25.59 5.47
C ASN A 3 -17.64 -24.95 4.74
N MET A 4 -18.62 -25.75 4.27
CA MET A 4 -19.85 -25.23 3.65
C MET A 4 -20.56 -24.20 4.55
N ASN A 5 -20.54 -24.40 5.88
CA ASN A 5 -21.10 -23.42 6.82
C ASN A 5 -20.35 -22.08 6.80
N GLU A 6 -19.03 -22.08 6.61
CA GLU A 6 -18.23 -20.84 6.49
C GLU A 6 -18.56 -20.11 5.18
N VAL A 7 -18.85 -20.84 4.09
CA VAL A 7 -19.26 -20.24 2.81
C VAL A 7 -20.62 -19.56 2.94
N PHE A 8 -21.63 -20.22 3.52
CA PHE A 8 -22.95 -19.62 3.73
C PHE A 8 -22.91 -18.42 4.69
N GLU A 9 -22.14 -18.50 5.78
CA GLU A 9 -21.95 -17.36 6.67
C GLU A 9 -21.25 -16.19 5.96
N THR A 10 -20.29 -16.45 5.08
CA THR A 10 -19.60 -15.41 4.30
C THR A 10 -20.57 -14.71 3.34
N ILE A 11 -21.43 -15.46 2.65
CA ILE A 11 -22.47 -14.90 1.77
C ILE A 11 -23.42 -13.99 2.57
N ASP A 12 -23.86 -14.45 3.75
CA ASP A 12 -24.71 -13.65 4.64
C ASP A 12 -24.01 -12.35 5.09
N MET A 13 -22.70 -12.38 5.37
CA MET A 13 -21.93 -11.18 5.72
C MET A 13 -21.77 -10.19 4.57
N VAL A 14 -21.62 -10.68 3.34
CA VAL A 14 -21.52 -9.80 2.18
C VAL A 14 -22.88 -9.15 1.89
N GLU A 15 -23.95 -9.94 1.81
CA GLU A 15 -25.27 -9.45 1.39
C GLU A 15 -25.99 -8.66 2.48
N LYS A 16 -25.88 -9.07 3.75
CA LYS A 16 -26.62 -8.44 4.86
C LYS A 16 -25.76 -7.47 5.67
N GLU A 17 -24.44 -7.62 5.66
CA GLU A 17 -23.52 -6.90 6.55
C GLU A 17 -22.52 -5.99 5.80
N ASN A 18 -22.63 -5.89 4.47
CA ASN A 18 -21.79 -5.07 3.58
C ASN A 18 -20.28 -5.34 3.75
N LEU A 19 -19.90 -6.61 3.90
CA LEU A 19 -18.49 -7.00 3.94
C LEU A 19 -17.83 -6.78 2.57
N ASP A 20 -16.72 -6.06 2.56
CA ASP A 20 -15.87 -5.87 1.37
C ASP A 20 -14.40 -6.18 1.67
N VAL A 21 -13.70 -6.70 0.66
CA VAL A 21 -12.24 -6.73 0.68
C VAL A 21 -11.78 -5.34 0.22
N ARG A 22 -11.27 -4.58 1.17
CA ARG A 22 -10.85 -3.21 0.94
C ARG A 22 -9.72 -3.14 -0.08
N THR A 23 -8.78 -4.08 -0.03
CA THR A 23 -7.62 -4.08 -0.93
C THR A 23 -6.96 -5.44 -1.07
N ILE A 24 -6.39 -5.70 -2.24
CA ILE A 24 -5.26 -6.60 -2.42
C ILE A 24 -4.04 -5.74 -2.77
N THR A 25 -2.98 -5.83 -1.96
CA THR A 25 -1.72 -5.13 -2.21
C THR A 25 -0.62 -6.15 -2.51
N MET A 26 0.00 -6.03 -3.67
CA MET A 26 1.21 -6.79 -3.99
C MET A 26 2.45 -5.99 -3.60
N GLY A 27 3.21 -6.51 -2.63
CA GLY A 27 4.54 -6.02 -2.31
C GLY A 27 5.57 -6.58 -3.27
N ILE A 28 6.49 -5.76 -3.79
CA ILE A 28 7.54 -6.18 -4.72
C ILE A 28 8.88 -5.56 -4.30
N SER A 29 9.88 -6.41 -4.07
CA SER A 29 11.25 -5.97 -3.83
C SER A 29 11.87 -5.45 -5.13
N LEU A 30 12.54 -4.30 -5.06
CA LEU A 30 13.27 -3.70 -6.19
C LEU A 30 14.78 -3.64 -5.95
N LEU A 31 15.30 -4.31 -4.92
CA LEU A 31 16.72 -4.26 -4.59
C LEU A 31 17.62 -4.77 -5.72
N ASP A 32 17.18 -5.81 -6.44
CA ASP A 32 17.85 -6.36 -7.63
C ASP A 32 17.70 -5.50 -8.90
N CYS A 33 16.86 -4.46 -8.83
CA CYS A 33 16.71 -3.49 -9.92
C CYS A 33 17.70 -2.33 -9.82
N ALA A 34 18.43 -2.23 -8.70
CA ALA A 34 19.45 -1.19 -8.52
C ALA A 34 20.55 -1.29 -9.60
N ASP A 35 20.95 -0.13 -10.11
CA ASP A 35 22.00 0.03 -11.11
C ASP A 35 22.67 1.40 -10.94
N SER A 36 23.80 1.62 -11.61
CA SER A 36 24.42 2.93 -11.73
C SER A 36 23.73 3.82 -12.76
N ASP A 37 23.01 3.25 -13.73
CA ASP A 37 22.28 3.99 -14.76
C ASP A 37 20.77 4.05 -14.47
N VAL A 38 20.22 5.27 -14.48
CA VAL A 38 18.80 5.53 -14.21
C VAL A 38 17.91 4.87 -15.26
N ASP A 39 18.32 4.82 -16.53
CA ASP A 39 17.57 4.16 -17.60
C ASP A 39 17.49 2.65 -17.37
N ALA A 40 18.61 2.02 -17.04
CA ALA A 40 18.66 0.61 -16.67
C ALA A 40 17.77 0.30 -15.46
N VAL A 41 17.79 1.14 -14.41
CA VAL A 41 16.88 1.01 -13.26
C VAL A 41 15.43 1.06 -13.70
N CYS A 42 15.05 2.04 -14.52
CA CYS A 42 13.68 2.18 -15.02
C CYS A 42 13.22 0.94 -15.80
N SER A 43 14.04 0.42 -16.70
CA SER A 43 13.74 -0.80 -17.46
C SER A 43 13.58 -2.02 -16.57
N LYS A 44 14.47 -2.22 -15.59
CA LYS A 44 14.41 -3.34 -14.64
C LYS A 44 13.16 -3.26 -13.75
N ILE A 45 12.86 -2.09 -13.20
CA ILE A 45 11.66 -1.86 -12.38
C ILE A 45 10.40 -2.21 -13.17
N ARG A 46 10.26 -1.68 -14.39
CA ARG A 46 9.11 -1.96 -15.24
C ARG A 46 8.97 -3.46 -15.50
N ALA A 47 10.05 -4.12 -15.92
CA ALA A 47 10.04 -5.54 -16.20
C ALA A 47 9.63 -6.38 -14.98
N LYS A 48 10.18 -6.05 -13.79
CA LYS A 48 9.89 -6.78 -12.55
C LYS A 48 8.45 -6.57 -12.09
N ILE A 49 7.94 -5.34 -12.12
CA ILE A 49 6.55 -5.04 -11.76
C ILE A 49 5.59 -5.75 -12.75
N MET A 50 5.84 -5.70 -14.05
CA MET A 50 5.01 -6.39 -15.04
C MET A 50 5.00 -7.91 -14.83
N LYS A 51 6.16 -8.49 -14.51
CA LYS A 51 6.29 -9.93 -14.24
C LYS A 51 5.39 -10.38 -13.07
N TYR A 52 5.40 -9.65 -11.96
CA TYR A 52 4.65 -10.03 -10.76
C TYR A 52 3.19 -9.56 -10.80
N ALA A 53 2.96 -8.28 -11.10
CA ALA A 53 1.67 -7.64 -10.96
C ALA A 53 0.86 -7.56 -12.26
N GLY A 54 1.41 -7.94 -13.42
CA GLY A 54 0.73 -7.80 -14.72
C GLY A 54 -0.64 -8.48 -14.81
N ARG A 55 -0.89 -9.52 -13.99
CA ARG A 55 -2.19 -10.22 -13.91
C ARG A 55 -3.00 -9.90 -12.65
N LEU A 56 -2.53 -8.97 -11.80
CA LEU A 56 -3.12 -8.68 -10.49
C LEU A 56 -4.57 -8.20 -10.60
N ALA A 57 -4.83 -7.24 -11.49
CA ALA A 57 -6.17 -6.65 -11.64
C ALA A 57 -7.22 -7.68 -12.08
N GLY A 58 -6.93 -8.45 -13.12
CA GLY A 58 -7.82 -9.51 -13.61
C GLY A 58 -8.00 -10.63 -12.59
N THR A 59 -6.93 -11.06 -11.92
CA THR A 59 -7.02 -12.10 -10.88
C THR A 59 -7.92 -11.66 -9.72
N ALA A 60 -7.81 -10.40 -9.29
CA ALA A 60 -8.67 -9.85 -8.24
C ALA A 60 -10.15 -9.81 -8.68
N GLU A 61 -10.43 -9.51 -9.94
CA GLU A 61 -11.80 -9.51 -10.47
C GLU A 61 -12.41 -10.91 -10.56
N ASP A 62 -11.62 -11.89 -10.97
CA ASP A 62 -12.05 -13.29 -11.00
C ASP A 62 -12.35 -13.80 -9.58
N ILE A 63 -11.48 -13.50 -8.61
CA ILE A 63 -11.69 -13.87 -7.20
C ILE A 63 -12.94 -13.17 -6.65
N ALA A 64 -13.11 -11.88 -6.91
CA ALA A 64 -14.30 -11.15 -6.45
C ALA A 64 -15.60 -11.77 -6.97
N ARG A 65 -15.60 -12.20 -8.24
CA ARG A 65 -16.75 -12.86 -8.87
C ARG A 65 -17.02 -14.24 -8.27
N GLU A 66 -15.98 -15.05 -8.05
CA GLU A 66 -16.12 -16.42 -7.55
C GLU A 66 -16.52 -16.47 -6.07
N PHE A 67 -15.96 -15.58 -5.25
CA PHE A 67 -16.26 -15.52 -3.81
C PHE A 67 -17.51 -14.69 -3.51
N GLY A 68 -18.01 -13.93 -4.50
CA GLY A 68 -19.12 -13.00 -4.31
C GLY A 68 -18.78 -11.80 -3.43
N VAL A 69 -17.50 -11.60 -3.05
CA VAL A 69 -17.05 -10.50 -2.19
C VAL A 69 -16.39 -9.42 -3.05
N PRO A 70 -16.84 -8.16 -3.01
CA PRO A 70 -16.22 -7.10 -3.81
C PRO A 70 -14.78 -6.81 -3.33
N ILE A 71 -13.85 -6.71 -4.28
CA ILE A 71 -12.47 -6.27 -4.03
C ILE A 71 -12.33 -4.84 -4.52
N VAL A 72 -12.31 -3.88 -3.59
CA VAL A 72 -12.44 -2.45 -3.90
C VAL A 72 -11.18 -1.89 -4.54
N ASN A 73 -10.01 -2.30 -4.05
CA ASN A 73 -8.74 -1.77 -4.54
C ASN A 73 -7.75 -2.88 -4.90
N LYS A 74 -7.01 -2.66 -5.97
CA LYS A 74 -5.80 -3.40 -6.33
C LYS A 74 -4.62 -2.44 -6.26
N ARG A 75 -3.59 -2.80 -5.51
CA ARG A 75 -2.49 -1.90 -5.17
C ARG A 75 -1.15 -2.59 -5.28
N ILE A 76 -0.10 -1.79 -5.44
CA ILE A 76 1.28 -2.26 -5.41
C ILE A 76 2.04 -1.46 -4.34
N SER A 77 2.85 -2.13 -3.53
CA SER A 77 3.88 -1.48 -2.73
C SER A 77 5.25 -1.95 -3.22
N ILE A 78 6.22 -1.04 -3.26
CA ILE A 78 7.59 -1.35 -3.70
C ILE A 78 8.62 -0.93 -2.66
N THR A 79 9.84 -1.45 -2.79
CA THR A 79 10.98 -1.01 -1.97
C THR A 79 11.12 0.51 -2.03
N PRO A 80 11.40 1.20 -0.89
CA PRO A 80 11.62 2.63 -0.87
C PRO A 80 12.57 3.09 -1.98
N ILE A 81 12.07 3.94 -2.88
CA ILE A 81 12.83 4.41 -4.04
C ILE A 81 14.09 5.21 -3.64
N SER A 82 14.15 5.77 -2.42
CA SER A 82 15.38 6.46 -1.96
C SER A 82 16.56 5.49 -1.80
N ILE A 83 16.29 4.21 -1.59
CA ILE A 83 17.29 3.14 -1.52
C ILE A 83 17.65 2.67 -2.93
N VAL A 84 16.65 2.35 -3.74
CA VAL A 84 16.84 1.81 -5.11
C VAL A 84 17.55 2.82 -6.01
N GLY A 85 17.20 4.10 -5.89
CA GLY A 85 17.80 5.18 -6.68
C GLY A 85 19.13 5.71 -6.15
N ALA A 86 19.62 5.24 -5.00
CA ALA A 86 20.77 5.84 -4.31
C ALA A 86 22.06 5.85 -5.14
N SER A 87 22.27 4.82 -5.97
CA SER A 87 23.45 4.72 -6.83
C SER A 87 23.34 5.58 -8.09
N CYS A 88 22.17 5.64 -8.73
CA CYS A 88 21.98 6.27 -10.04
C CYS A 88 21.49 7.71 -9.97
N CYS A 89 20.63 8.07 -9.02
CA CYS A 89 20.02 9.40 -8.97
C CYS A 89 20.99 10.44 -8.38
N LYS A 90 21.27 11.50 -9.14
CA LYS A 90 22.13 12.63 -8.75
C LYS A 90 21.35 13.94 -8.67
N SER A 91 20.13 14.00 -9.21
CA SER A 91 19.23 15.14 -9.08
C SER A 91 17.77 14.72 -8.84
N THR A 92 16.89 15.71 -8.63
CA THR A 92 15.45 15.49 -8.52
C THR A 92 14.84 14.95 -9.81
N GLU A 93 15.38 15.35 -10.97
CA GLU A 93 14.90 14.95 -12.30
C GLU A 93 15.07 13.43 -12.53
N ASP A 94 16.13 12.82 -12.00
CA ASP A 94 16.33 11.38 -12.06
C ASP A 94 15.21 10.63 -11.32
N TYR A 95 14.80 11.16 -10.16
CA TYR A 95 13.67 10.62 -9.39
C TYR A 95 12.33 10.82 -10.12
N LEU A 96 12.13 11.94 -10.82
CA LEU A 96 10.96 12.15 -11.66
C LEU A 96 10.88 11.10 -12.78
N LYS A 97 12.03 10.71 -13.37
CA LYS A 97 12.10 9.70 -14.41
C LYS A 97 11.67 8.33 -13.90
N ILE A 98 12.15 7.92 -12.71
CA ILE A 98 11.69 6.70 -12.04
C ILE A 98 10.20 6.79 -11.73
N ALA A 99 9.72 7.91 -11.18
CA ALA A 99 8.31 8.10 -10.83
C ALA A 99 7.37 7.98 -12.05
N ARG A 100 7.75 8.55 -13.20
CA ARG A 100 6.99 8.40 -14.45
C ARG A 100 6.95 6.96 -14.93
N THR A 101 8.07 6.24 -14.83
CA THR A 101 8.13 4.82 -15.17
C THR A 101 7.18 3.99 -14.30
N LEU A 102 7.15 4.26 -12.99
CA LEU A 102 6.24 3.62 -12.04
C LEU A 102 4.77 3.92 -12.36
N ASP A 103 4.42 5.20 -12.57
CA ASP A 103 3.04 5.62 -12.84
C ASP A 103 2.51 5.06 -14.16
N ASN A 104 3.34 5.06 -15.21
CA ASN A 104 2.98 4.47 -16.50
C ASN A 104 2.76 2.95 -16.37
N THR A 105 3.64 2.26 -15.64
CA THR A 105 3.53 0.81 -15.43
C THR A 105 2.29 0.47 -14.59
N ALA A 106 2.01 1.23 -13.53
CA ALA A 106 0.83 1.05 -12.70
C ALA A 106 -0.48 1.28 -13.50
N THR A 107 -0.49 2.32 -14.35
CA THR A 107 -1.62 2.63 -15.23
C THR A 107 -1.87 1.52 -16.24
N GLU A 108 -0.81 0.97 -16.85
CA GLU A 108 -0.91 -0.14 -17.81
C GLU A 108 -1.44 -1.43 -17.18
N ILE A 109 -1.04 -1.73 -15.94
CA ILE A 109 -1.55 -2.90 -15.20
C ILE A 109 -3.00 -2.69 -14.75
N GLY A 110 -3.44 -1.43 -14.61
CA GLY A 110 -4.78 -1.10 -14.12
C GLY A 110 -4.93 -1.20 -12.60
N VAL A 111 -3.85 -0.94 -11.85
CA VAL A 111 -3.94 -0.82 -10.37
C VAL A 111 -4.40 0.57 -9.95
N ASN A 112 -5.05 0.67 -8.79
CA ASN A 112 -5.55 1.94 -8.28
C ASN A 112 -4.42 2.86 -7.81
N PHE A 113 -3.47 2.31 -7.06
CA PHE A 113 -2.37 3.05 -6.46
C PHE A 113 -1.09 2.22 -6.38
N LEU A 114 0.04 2.92 -6.50
CA LEU A 114 1.38 2.37 -6.25
C LEU A 114 2.06 3.20 -5.15
N GLY A 115 2.51 2.54 -4.10
CA GLY A 115 3.24 3.15 -2.98
C GLY A 115 4.66 2.62 -2.91
N GLY A 116 5.54 3.35 -2.25
CA GLY A 116 6.97 3.02 -2.15
C GLY A 116 7.87 4.07 -2.78
N PHE A 117 7.30 5.15 -3.33
CA PHE A 117 8.06 6.38 -3.56
C PHE A 117 8.33 7.06 -2.20
N SER A 118 9.24 6.44 -1.45
CA SER A 118 9.34 6.61 -0.01
C SER A 118 10.77 6.77 0.45
N ALA A 119 10.93 7.38 1.63
CA ALA A 119 12.19 7.48 2.35
C ALA A 119 12.00 7.19 3.84
N ILE A 120 12.96 6.49 4.45
CA ILE A 120 12.97 6.16 5.88
C ILE A 120 14.15 6.88 6.53
N VAL A 121 13.86 7.99 7.22
CA VAL A 121 14.86 8.99 7.62
C VAL A 121 14.87 9.29 9.12
N SER A 122 14.34 8.36 9.92
CA SER A 122 14.17 8.54 11.38
C SER A 122 15.46 8.81 12.14
N LYS A 123 16.61 8.34 11.63
CA LYS A 123 17.94 8.54 12.24
C LYS A 123 18.81 9.60 11.54
N GLY A 124 18.35 10.11 10.41
CA GLY A 124 19.15 10.96 9.53
C GLY A 124 18.72 10.80 8.07
N MET A 125 19.12 11.75 7.24
CA MET A 125 18.88 11.72 5.79
C MET A 125 20.22 11.54 5.07
N THR A 126 20.27 10.61 4.13
CA THR A 126 21.34 10.59 3.12
C THR A 126 21.08 11.67 2.05
N ALA A 127 22.05 11.91 1.18
CA ALA A 127 21.84 12.78 0.01
C ALA A 127 20.71 12.26 -0.89
N SER A 128 20.64 10.92 -1.04
CA SER A 128 19.59 10.23 -1.80
C SER A 128 18.20 10.51 -1.22
N ASP A 129 18.05 10.37 0.10
CA ASP A 129 16.76 10.62 0.77
C ASP A 129 16.31 12.07 0.61
N ARG A 130 17.23 13.04 0.76
CA ARG A 130 16.92 14.45 0.57
C ARG A 130 16.43 14.73 -0.85
N LEU A 131 17.15 14.23 -1.87
CA LEU A 131 16.76 14.41 -3.28
C LEU A 131 15.39 13.79 -3.56
N LEU A 132 15.13 12.58 -3.04
CA LEU A 132 13.80 11.97 -3.17
C LEU A 132 12.72 12.86 -2.55
N ILE A 133 12.89 13.30 -1.30
CA ILE A 133 11.90 14.13 -0.59
C ILE A 133 11.67 15.46 -1.32
N GLU A 134 12.71 16.08 -1.85
CA GLU A 134 12.63 17.34 -2.60
C GLU A 134 11.93 17.17 -3.94
N SER A 135 11.99 15.97 -4.55
CA SER A 135 11.30 15.66 -5.81
C SER A 135 9.80 15.40 -5.67
N ILE A 136 9.32 15.05 -4.46
CA ILE A 136 7.91 14.69 -4.19
C ILE A 136 6.88 15.68 -4.78
N PRO A 137 7.04 17.01 -4.64
CA PRO A 137 6.05 17.96 -5.16
C PRO A 137 5.86 17.87 -6.68
N ASP A 138 6.96 17.66 -7.41
CA ASP A 138 6.94 17.52 -8.87
C ASP A 138 6.45 16.14 -9.31
N VAL A 139 6.86 15.10 -8.59
CA VAL A 139 6.38 13.73 -8.78
C VAL A 139 4.86 13.66 -8.63
N LEU A 140 4.30 14.20 -7.54
CA LEU A 140 2.86 14.16 -7.30
C LEU A 140 2.06 15.07 -8.23
N ALA A 141 2.68 16.10 -8.81
CA ALA A 141 2.05 16.94 -9.81
C ALA A 141 1.96 16.27 -11.19
N CYS A 142 2.93 15.42 -11.54
CA CYS A 142 3.02 14.77 -12.85
C CYS A 142 2.59 13.29 -12.89
N THR A 143 2.27 12.68 -11.75
CA THR A 143 1.81 11.28 -11.66
C THR A 143 0.39 11.17 -11.10
N ARG A 144 -0.34 10.13 -11.50
CA ARG A 144 -1.74 9.91 -11.10
C ARG A 144 -1.86 8.90 -9.97
N THR A 145 -1.30 7.72 -10.14
CA THR A 145 -1.45 6.54 -9.26
C THR A 145 -0.43 6.48 -8.14
N LEU A 146 0.67 7.21 -8.25
CA LEU A 146 1.78 7.13 -7.30
C LEU A 146 1.46 7.83 -5.96
N CYS A 147 1.77 7.13 -4.87
CA CYS A 147 1.72 7.59 -3.48
C CYS A 147 3.13 7.71 -2.90
N CYS A 148 3.35 8.73 -2.09
CA CYS A 148 4.62 9.03 -1.46
C CYS A 148 4.52 8.94 0.06
N SER A 149 5.55 8.40 0.71
CA SER A 149 5.59 8.34 2.18
C SER A 149 6.97 8.60 2.75
N VAL A 150 7.03 9.31 3.87
CA VAL A 150 8.31 9.63 4.53
C VAL A 150 8.22 9.33 6.01
N ASN A 151 9.01 8.38 6.49
CA ASN A 151 9.10 8.06 7.91
C ASN A 151 10.17 8.94 8.58
N VAL A 152 9.73 9.89 9.40
CA VAL A 152 10.61 10.94 9.97
C VAL A 152 11.02 10.67 11.41
N GLY A 153 10.46 9.65 12.07
CA GLY A 153 10.77 9.36 13.46
C GLY A 153 10.45 7.93 13.87
N SER A 154 11.01 7.52 15.00
CA SER A 154 10.63 6.29 15.67
C SER A 154 10.84 6.41 17.17
N THR A 155 10.13 5.61 17.97
CA THR A 155 10.31 5.51 19.42
C THR A 155 11.75 5.16 19.78
N LYS A 156 12.41 4.34 18.94
CA LYS A 156 13.79 3.90 19.15
C LYS A 156 14.82 5.01 18.92
N THR A 157 14.52 5.99 18.08
CA THR A 157 15.52 6.94 17.53
C THR A 157 15.16 8.39 17.74
N GLY A 158 13.99 8.66 18.33
CA GLY A 158 13.42 10.01 18.39
C GLY A 158 12.89 10.47 17.04
N ILE A 159 12.81 11.78 16.88
CA ILE A 159 12.25 12.44 15.70
C ILE A 159 13.37 13.20 14.99
N ASN A 160 13.54 12.94 13.70
CA ASN A 160 14.41 13.73 12.85
C ASN A 160 13.73 15.07 12.50
N MET A 161 14.00 16.11 13.30
CA MET A 161 13.38 17.42 13.14
C MET A 161 13.77 18.13 11.84
N ASP A 162 14.95 17.83 11.27
CA ASP A 162 15.33 18.35 9.95
C ASP A 162 14.45 17.77 8.85
N ALA A 163 14.15 16.47 8.92
CA ALA A 163 13.21 15.82 8.01
C ALA A 163 11.78 16.36 8.20
N VAL A 164 11.32 16.59 9.44
CA VAL A 164 10.02 17.22 9.72
C VAL A 164 9.93 18.61 9.09
N ARG A 165 10.97 19.44 9.27
CA ARG A 165 11.03 20.78 8.68
C ARG A 165 10.99 20.74 7.15
N LEU A 166 11.74 19.80 6.55
CA LEU A 166 11.74 19.59 5.10
C LEU A 166 10.34 19.17 4.62
N MET A 167 9.71 18.20 5.29
CA MET A 167 8.36 17.75 4.95
C MET A 167 7.32 18.86 5.04
N GLY A 168 7.39 19.76 6.02
CA GLY A 168 6.50 20.93 6.08
C GLY A 168 6.59 21.81 4.83
N LYS A 169 7.81 22.02 4.31
CA LYS A 169 8.02 22.74 3.04
C LYS A 169 7.51 21.93 1.85
N THR A 170 7.80 20.63 1.82
CA THR A 170 7.39 19.71 0.74
C THR A 170 5.87 19.64 0.62
N ILE A 171 5.14 19.51 1.73
CA ILE A 171 3.66 19.50 1.74
C ILE A 171 3.11 20.81 1.16
N LYS A 172 3.60 21.96 1.63
CA LYS A 172 3.16 23.26 1.11
C LYS A 172 3.42 23.40 -0.39
N LYS A 173 4.61 23.02 -0.85
CA LYS A 173 4.96 23.03 -2.29
C LYS A 173 4.08 22.09 -3.10
N THR A 174 3.78 20.90 -2.58
CA THR A 174 2.90 19.90 -3.22
C THR A 174 1.49 20.47 -3.41
N ALA A 175 0.93 21.10 -2.36
CA ALA A 175 -0.36 21.76 -2.44
C ALA A 175 -0.37 22.85 -3.52
N THR A 176 0.61 23.75 -3.52
CA THR A 176 0.71 24.82 -4.52
C THR A 176 0.87 24.29 -5.95
N LYS A 177 1.68 23.25 -6.17
CA LYS A 177 1.90 22.67 -7.50
C LYS A 177 0.71 21.89 -8.06
N THR A 178 -0.24 21.52 -7.20
CA THR A 178 -1.46 20.79 -7.58
C THR A 178 -2.72 21.59 -7.28
N ALA A 179 -2.59 22.92 -7.11
CA ALA A 179 -3.69 23.81 -6.76
C ALA A 179 -4.76 23.88 -7.85
N ASP A 180 -4.39 23.65 -9.11
CA ASP A 180 -5.27 23.50 -10.27
C ASP A 180 -6.21 22.28 -10.17
N ARG A 181 -5.91 21.34 -9.28
CA ARG A 181 -6.63 20.08 -9.04
C ARG A 181 -6.88 19.89 -7.55
N ASP A 182 -7.38 20.94 -6.89
CA ASP A 182 -7.76 20.96 -5.47
C ASP A 182 -6.65 20.50 -4.51
N SER A 183 -5.39 20.81 -4.84
CA SER A 183 -4.22 20.37 -4.08
C SER A 183 -4.14 18.83 -3.91
N SER A 184 -4.68 18.08 -4.88
CA SER A 184 -4.83 16.62 -4.82
C SER A 184 -3.53 15.86 -4.62
N GLY A 185 -2.37 16.45 -4.90
CA GLY A 185 -1.08 15.82 -4.54
C GLY A 185 -0.99 15.49 -3.05
N CYS A 186 -1.56 16.33 -2.17
CA CYS A 186 -1.52 16.13 -0.73
C CYS A 186 -2.29 14.89 -0.26
N VAL A 187 -3.29 14.40 -1.02
CA VAL A 187 -4.04 13.19 -0.63
C VAL A 187 -3.21 11.92 -0.81
N LYS A 188 -2.12 12.00 -1.59
CA LYS A 188 -1.21 10.90 -1.92
C LYS A 188 0.13 10.99 -1.17
N LEU A 189 0.26 11.92 -0.23
CA LEU A 189 1.48 12.13 0.56
C LEU A 189 1.19 11.89 2.03
N VAL A 190 1.99 11.03 2.68
CA VAL A 190 1.91 10.83 4.13
C VAL A 190 3.27 10.96 4.82
N VAL A 191 3.26 11.57 6.00
CA VAL A 191 4.42 11.64 6.89
C VAL A 191 4.15 10.68 8.04
N LEU A 192 5.10 9.79 8.30
CA LEU A 192 4.97 8.72 9.28
C LEU A 192 5.95 8.92 10.43
N CYS A 193 5.56 8.43 11.60
CA CYS A 193 6.44 8.10 12.72
C CYS A 193 6.13 6.67 13.11
N ASN A 194 7.15 5.89 13.47
CA ASN A 194 6.99 4.46 13.76
C ASN A 194 6.36 3.70 12.58
N ALA A 195 6.72 4.03 11.34
CA ALA A 195 6.41 3.14 10.23
C ALA A 195 6.95 1.74 10.57
N PRO A 196 6.17 0.66 10.40
CA PRO A 196 6.68 -0.70 10.52
C PRO A 196 7.73 -0.98 9.45
N ASP A 197 8.40 -2.13 9.53
CA ASP A 197 9.47 -2.49 8.59
C ASP A 197 8.97 -2.65 7.15
N ASP A 198 7.67 -2.93 6.97
CA ASP A 198 6.89 -2.85 5.75
C ASP A 198 5.52 -2.21 6.00
N ASN A 199 4.84 -1.74 4.96
CA ASN A 199 3.48 -1.22 5.09
C ASN A 199 2.70 -1.44 3.78
N PRO A 200 1.63 -2.24 3.75
CA PRO A 200 0.82 -2.43 2.53
C PRO A 200 -0.31 -1.40 2.36
N PHE A 201 -0.47 -0.44 3.28
CA PHE A 201 -1.61 0.48 3.35
C PHE A 201 -1.32 1.86 2.75
N MET A 202 -2.15 2.26 1.79
CA MET A 202 -2.04 3.57 1.14
C MET A 202 -2.59 4.71 2.01
N ALA A 203 -2.03 5.91 1.94
CA ALA A 203 -0.93 6.35 1.04
C ALA A 203 0.49 6.02 1.56
N GLY A 204 0.60 5.37 2.72
CA GLY A 204 1.87 5.09 3.40
C GLY A 204 2.66 3.90 2.90
N ALA A 205 2.16 3.18 1.91
CA ALA A 205 2.64 1.85 1.61
C ALA A 205 4.07 1.85 1.06
N PHE A 206 4.85 0.87 1.47
CA PHE A 206 6.14 0.49 0.89
C PHE A 206 6.44 -0.97 1.23
N HIS A 207 7.22 -1.64 0.38
CA HIS A 207 7.67 -3.01 0.59
C HIS A 207 8.98 -2.99 1.37
N GLY A 208 9.01 -3.61 2.55
CA GLY A 208 10.18 -3.61 3.42
C GLY A 208 11.40 -4.29 2.79
N ILE A 209 12.60 -3.88 3.17
CA ILE A 209 13.84 -4.51 2.68
C ILE A 209 14.09 -5.90 3.27
N THR A 210 13.37 -6.23 4.35
CA THR A 210 13.42 -7.53 5.04
C THR A 210 12.39 -8.52 4.50
N GLU A 211 11.49 -8.07 3.62
CA GLU A 211 10.45 -8.90 3.02
C GLU A 211 10.98 -9.77 1.87
N ALA A 212 10.20 -10.77 1.49
CA ALA A 212 10.49 -11.62 0.32
C ALA A 212 10.46 -10.82 -1.00
N ASP A 213 10.85 -11.46 -2.11
CA ASP A 213 10.89 -10.80 -3.42
C ASP A 213 9.54 -10.24 -3.87
N ALA A 214 8.45 -10.92 -3.53
CA ALA A 214 7.10 -10.44 -3.67
C ALA A 214 6.18 -11.10 -2.64
N ILE A 215 5.17 -10.36 -2.18
CA ILE A 215 4.14 -10.85 -1.25
C ILE A 215 2.76 -10.32 -1.61
N ILE A 216 1.71 -11.03 -1.23
CA ILE A 216 0.32 -10.55 -1.30
C ILE A 216 -0.20 -10.27 0.11
N ASN A 217 -0.60 -9.03 0.34
CA ASN A 217 -1.28 -8.59 1.55
C ASN A 217 -2.73 -8.23 1.22
N VAL A 218 -3.66 -8.54 2.14
CA VAL A 218 -5.09 -8.28 1.94
C VAL A 218 -5.63 -7.43 3.09
N GLY A 219 -6.31 -6.35 2.75
CA GLY A 219 -7.02 -5.53 3.74
C GLY A 219 -8.52 -5.77 3.65
N VAL A 220 -9.18 -5.98 4.79
CA VAL A 220 -10.62 -6.25 4.85
C VAL A 220 -11.36 -5.12 5.56
N SER A 221 -12.55 -4.78 5.08
CA SER A 221 -13.38 -3.75 5.67
C SER A 221 -14.24 -4.33 6.80
N GLY A 222 -14.08 -3.80 8.02
CA GLY A 222 -14.81 -4.24 9.21
C GLY A 222 -15.90 -3.31 9.78
N PRO A 223 -15.91 -1.98 9.57
CA PRO A 223 -16.82 -1.10 10.32
C PRO A 223 -18.32 -1.38 10.15
N GLY A 224 -18.78 -1.67 8.93
CA GLY A 224 -20.20 -1.95 8.65
C GLY A 224 -20.68 -3.22 9.34
N VAL A 225 -19.90 -4.29 9.21
CA VAL A 225 -20.13 -5.60 9.83
C VAL A 225 -20.14 -5.50 11.35
N VAL A 226 -19.15 -4.82 11.94
CA VAL A 226 -19.09 -4.61 13.39
C VAL A 226 -20.28 -3.80 13.88
N LYS A 227 -20.64 -2.70 13.21
CA LYS A 227 -21.80 -1.88 13.58
C LYS A 227 -23.08 -2.73 13.62
N TYR A 228 -23.34 -3.50 12.57
CA TYR A 228 -24.52 -4.35 12.48
C TYR A 228 -24.56 -5.43 13.58
N ALA A 229 -23.42 -6.07 13.87
CA ALA A 229 -23.30 -7.01 14.97
C ALA A 229 -23.60 -6.35 16.33
N LEU A 230 -23.14 -5.11 16.53
CA LEU A 230 -23.35 -4.36 17.76
C LEU A 230 -24.80 -3.90 17.97
N GLU A 231 -25.55 -3.64 16.88
CA GLU A 231 -26.97 -3.27 16.95
C GLU A 231 -27.82 -4.39 17.59
N LYS A 232 -27.43 -5.66 17.38
CA LYS A 232 -28.11 -6.84 17.95
C LYS A 232 -27.90 -7.03 19.45
N VAL A 233 -26.88 -6.39 20.04
CA VAL A 233 -26.50 -6.53 21.45
C VAL A 233 -26.62 -5.23 22.25
N ARG A 234 -27.38 -4.25 21.74
CA ARG A 234 -27.67 -3.03 22.49
C ARG A 234 -28.38 -3.35 23.82
N GLY A 235 -27.94 -2.69 24.89
CA GLY A 235 -28.46 -2.90 26.25
C GLY A 235 -27.93 -4.16 26.95
N LYS A 236 -27.03 -4.93 26.32
CA LYS A 236 -26.33 -6.06 26.97
C LYS A 236 -25.10 -5.58 27.76
N SER A 237 -24.48 -6.49 28.53
CA SER A 237 -23.29 -6.19 29.32
C SER A 237 -22.07 -5.89 28.44
N PHE A 238 -21.07 -5.23 29.03
CA PHE A 238 -19.80 -4.92 28.36
C PHE A 238 -19.04 -6.17 27.92
N GLU A 239 -19.13 -7.27 28.69
CA GLU A 239 -18.54 -8.55 28.30
C GLU A 239 -19.14 -9.09 27.00
N VAL A 240 -20.46 -9.05 26.85
CA VAL A 240 -21.16 -9.46 25.63
C VAL A 240 -20.75 -8.57 24.44
N LEU A 241 -20.57 -7.27 24.67
CA LEU A 241 -20.07 -6.34 23.66
C LEU A 241 -18.68 -6.76 23.15
N CYS A 242 -17.73 -6.98 24.05
CA CYS A 242 -16.37 -7.37 23.71
C CYS A 242 -16.31 -8.70 22.95
N GLU A 243 -17.07 -9.71 23.42
CA GLU A 243 -17.14 -11.01 22.75
C GLU A 243 -17.75 -10.91 21.35
N THR A 244 -18.74 -10.02 21.17
CA THR A 244 -19.35 -9.77 19.86
C THR A 244 -18.34 -9.17 18.89
N ILE A 245 -17.57 -8.16 19.31
CA ILE A 245 -16.51 -7.55 18.49
C ILE A 245 -15.45 -8.60 18.13
N LYS A 246 -14.96 -9.36 19.11
CA LYS A 246 -13.92 -10.39 18.91
C LYS A 246 -14.36 -11.44 17.88
N LYS A 247 -15.56 -11.98 18.03
CA LYS A 247 -16.10 -12.99 17.10
C LYS A 247 -16.29 -12.41 15.71
N THR A 248 -16.78 -11.18 15.61
CA THR A 248 -16.99 -10.51 14.32
C THR A 248 -15.66 -10.28 13.60
N ALA A 249 -14.66 -9.73 14.30
CA ALA A 249 -13.32 -9.53 13.77
C ALA A 249 -12.69 -10.84 13.27
N PHE A 250 -12.77 -11.91 14.06
CA PHE A 250 -12.27 -13.23 13.66
C PHE A 250 -12.88 -13.71 12.34
N LYS A 251 -14.19 -13.54 12.16
CA LYS A 251 -14.89 -13.96 10.93
C LYS A 251 -14.44 -13.12 9.72
N ILE A 252 -14.36 -11.80 9.87
CA ILE A 252 -13.84 -10.89 8.84
C ILE A 252 -12.44 -11.32 8.39
N THR A 253 -11.54 -11.61 9.35
CA THR A 253 -10.18 -12.05 9.05
C THR A 253 -10.15 -13.37 8.25
N ARG A 254 -11.07 -14.31 8.52
CA ARG A 254 -11.15 -15.59 7.78
C ARG A 254 -11.54 -15.40 6.32
N VAL A 255 -12.46 -14.48 6.03
CA VAL A 255 -12.83 -14.15 4.66
C VAL A 255 -11.63 -13.53 3.93
N GLY A 256 -10.94 -12.58 4.56
CA GLY A 256 -9.69 -12.02 4.03
C GLY A 256 -8.64 -13.09 3.74
N GLN A 257 -8.50 -14.07 4.65
CA GLN A 257 -7.56 -15.17 4.49
C GLN A 257 -7.87 -16.05 3.28
N ALA A 258 -9.15 -16.36 3.04
CA ALA A 258 -9.55 -17.16 1.89
C ALA A 258 -9.21 -16.45 0.58
N VAL A 259 -9.51 -15.15 0.49
CA VAL A 259 -9.18 -14.31 -0.68
C VAL A 259 -7.66 -14.21 -0.88
N ALA A 260 -6.90 -14.02 0.20
CA ALA A 260 -5.45 -13.92 0.14
C ALA A 260 -4.78 -15.21 -0.34
N GLN A 261 -5.24 -16.36 0.15
CA GLN A 261 -4.74 -17.68 -0.27
C GLN A 261 -5.02 -17.95 -1.74
N GLU A 262 -6.21 -17.59 -2.22
CA GLU A 262 -6.55 -17.79 -3.62
C GLU A 262 -5.75 -16.86 -4.54
N ALA A 263 -5.59 -15.58 -4.16
CA ALA A 263 -4.74 -14.63 -4.89
C ALA A 263 -3.28 -15.12 -4.94
N SER A 264 -2.75 -15.58 -3.81
CA SER A 264 -1.40 -16.14 -3.69
C SER A 264 -1.20 -17.32 -4.65
N LYS A 265 -2.14 -18.26 -4.68
CA LYS A 265 -2.09 -19.44 -5.56
C LYS A 265 -2.13 -19.08 -7.04
N ARG A 266 -3.03 -18.18 -7.46
CA ARG A 266 -3.20 -17.79 -8.87
C ARG A 266 -2.05 -16.98 -9.43
N LEU A 267 -1.49 -16.10 -8.60
CA LEU A 267 -0.38 -15.22 -8.97
C LEU A 267 0.98 -15.90 -8.78
N GLY A 268 1.06 -17.00 -8.03
CA GLY A 268 2.31 -17.68 -7.71
C GLY A 268 3.20 -16.86 -6.79
N VAL A 269 2.60 -16.03 -5.92
CA VAL A 269 3.30 -15.11 -5.01
C VAL A 269 2.90 -15.47 -3.58
N PRO A 270 3.84 -15.58 -2.62
CA PRO A 270 3.51 -15.88 -1.22
C PRO A 270 2.50 -14.92 -0.61
N PHE A 271 1.62 -15.47 0.22
CA PHE A 271 0.75 -14.67 1.09
C PHE A 271 1.55 -14.10 2.27
N GLY A 272 1.39 -12.81 2.54
CA GLY A 272 1.93 -12.11 3.69
C GLY A 272 0.92 -12.03 4.83
N ILE A 273 0.38 -10.83 5.09
CA ILE A 273 -0.53 -10.54 6.20
C ILE A 273 -1.95 -10.16 5.76
N ILE A 274 -2.86 -10.23 6.73
CA ILE A 274 -4.21 -9.67 6.65
C ILE A 274 -4.33 -8.60 7.72
N ASP A 275 -5.00 -7.50 7.38
CA ASP A 275 -5.42 -6.47 8.31
C ASP A 275 -6.92 -6.15 8.09
#